data_AF-A0A5M8R1H7-F1
#
_entry.id   AF-A0A5M8R1H7-F1
#
_cell.length_a   1.000
_cell.length_b   1.000
_cell.length_c   1.000
_cell.angle_alpha   90.00
_cell.angle_beta   90.00
_cell.angle_gamma   90.00
#
_symmetry.space_group_name_H-M   'P 1'
#
loop_
_entity.id
_entity.type
_entity.pdbx_description
1 polymer ?
#
loop_
_entity_poly.entity_id
_entity_poly.type
_entity_poly.pdbx_seq_one_letter_code
_entity_poly.pdbx_strand_id
1 'polypeptide(L)'
;MEKMDLNPYLMFDGNCREALEFYHTIFGGELNLMTYGDMDGSCPAGMRDHVMHGTLMGGEIEFMAGDAPEGMPLGAGKINLSLSGFDEPSLRSKYEALSENGTIVVPLDRQMWGDFFGAFQDKFGIDWMVNIRTSQ
;
A
#
# COMPACT_ATOMS: atom_id res chain seq x y z
N MET A 1 -19.57 -0.07 -22.17
CA MET A 1 -19.75 -0.11 -20.71
C MET A 1 -18.50 0.52 -20.13
N GLU A 2 -18.63 1.58 -19.34
CA GLU A 2 -17.48 2.21 -18.70
C GLU A 2 -16.84 1.23 -17.70
N LYS A 3 -15.51 1.23 -17.67
CA LYS A 3 -14.72 0.42 -16.72
C LYS A 3 -14.87 1.06 -15.34
N MET A 4 -15.15 0.25 -14.31
CA MET A 4 -15.04 0.69 -12.93
C MET A 4 -13.63 0.38 -12.40
N ASP A 5 -13.07 1.31 -11.63
CA ASP A 5 -11.82 1.11 -10.92
C ASP A 5 -12.08 0.73 -9.46
N LEU A 6 -11.23 -0.15 -8.93
CA LEU A 6 -11.25 -0.61 -7.55
C LEU A 6 -9.87 -0.36 -6.96
N ASN A 7 -9.76 0.66 -6.12
CA ASN A 7 -8.52 1.01 -5.45
C ASN A 7 -8.70 0.85 -3.94
N PRO A 8 -7.77 0.16 -3.25
CA PRO A 8 -7.78 0.13 -1.80
C PRO A 8 -7.59 1.54 -1.24
N TYR A 9 -8.28 1.82 -0.13
CA TYR A 9 -8.09 3.03 0.66
C TYR A 9 -7.37 2.67 1.96
N LEU A 10 -6.10 3.06 2.08
CA LEU A 10 -5.26 2.76 3.24
C LEU A 10 -5.36 3.88 4.26
N MET A 11 -5.53 3.54 5.53
CA MET A 11 -5.59 4.49 6.63
C MET A 11 -4.35 4.37 7.50
N PHE A 12 -3.76 5.49 7.84
CA PHE A 12 -2.50 5.59 8.58
C PHE A 12 -2.64 6.45 9.83
N ASP A 13 -1.67 6.33 10.74
CA ASP A 13 -1.60 7.13 11.98
C ASP A 13 -0.48 8.17 11.88
N GLY A 14 -0.66 9.12 10.96
CA GLY A 14 0.25 10.25 10.76
C GLY A 14 1.47 9.98 9.89
N ASN A 15 1.61 8.77 9.34
CA ASN A 15 2.71 8.40 8.44
C ASN A 15 2.25 8.13 6.98
N CYS A 16 1.05 8.55 6.59
CA CYS A 16 0.52 8.36 5.23
C CYS A 16 1.45 8.91 4.14
N ARG A 17 2.00 10.11 4.35
CA ARG A 17 2.93 10.74 3.39
C ARG A 17 4.15 9.86 3.13
N GLU A 18 4.79 9.38 4.19
CA GLU A 18 5.98 8.53 4.08
C GLU A 18 5.64 7.21 3.37
N ALA A 19 4.48 6.62 3.69
CA ALA A 19 4.01 5.39 3.06
C ALA A 19 3.78 5.58 1.55
N LEU A 20 3.05 6.62 1.15
CA LEU A 20 2.78 6.89 -0.26
C LEU A 20 4.03 7.27 -1.05
N GLU A 21 4.93 8.07 -0.47
CA GLU A 21 6.22 8.39 -1.10
C GLU A 21 7.07 7.13 -1.31
N PHE A 22 7.10 6.23 -0.32
CA PHE A 22 7.78 4.94 -0.45
C PHE A 22 7.15 4.07 -1.54
N TYR A 23 5.83 3.88 -1.54
CA TYR A 23 5.15 3.08 -2.56
C TYR A 23 5.34 3.68 -3.97
N HIS A 24 5.37 5.01 -4.10
CA HIS A 24 5.68 5.68 -5.36
C HIS A 24 7.08 5.32 -5.88
N THR A 25 8.09 5.15 -5.01
CA THR A 25 9.43 4.70 -5.44
C THR A 25 9.43 3.27 -6.02
N ILE A 26 8.48 2.44 -5.60
CA ILE A 26 8.40 1.01 -5.99
C ILE A 26 7.51 0.81 -7.21
N PHE A 27 6.37 1.51 -7.28
CA PHE A 27 5.33 1.27 -8.30
C PHE A 27 5.24 2.38 -9.35
N GLY A 28 5.95 3.50 -9.15
CA GLY A 28 5.85 4.69 -9.98
C GLY A 28 4.46 5.31 -9.92
N GLY A 29 4.04 5.94 -11.02
CA GLY A 29 2.76 6.64 -11.13
C GLY A 29 2.85 8.11 -10.71
N GLU A 30 1.70 8.75 -10.60
CA GLU A 30 1.54 10.13 -10.17
C GLU A 30 1.08 10.17 -8.71
N LEU A 31 1.89 10.78 -7.85
CA LEU A 31 1.60 10.98 -6.44
C LEU A 31 0.96 12.35 -6.21
N ASN A 32 -0.28 12.37 -5.75
CA ASN A 32 -1.00 13.57 -5.35
C ASN A 32 -1.33 13.52 -3.85
N LEU A 33 -1.09 14.62 -3.13
CA LEU A 33 -1.29 14.71 -1.69
C LEU A 33 -2.06 15.97 -1.34
N MET A 34 -3.15 15.80 -0.60
CA MET A 34 -3.94 16.88 -0.01
C MET A 34 -3.88 16.75 1.51
N THR A 35 -3.44 17.81 2.18
CA THR A 35 -3.36 17.86 3.64
C THR A 35 -4.64 18.42 4.25
N TYR A 36 -4.85 18.21 5.56
CA TYR A 36 -5.94 18.89 6.27
C TYR A 36 -5.76 20.42 6.27
N GLY A 37 -4.52 20.92 6.21
CA GLY A 37 -4.20 22.34 6.17
C GLY A 37 -4.61 23.06 4.88
N ASP A 38 -4.85 22.31 3.81
CA ASP A 38 -5.35 22.80 2.52
C ASP A 38 -6.87 23.04 2.54
N MET A 39 -7.58 22.60 3.59
CA MET A 39 -8.99 22.89 3.78
C MET A 39 -9.21 24.22 4.52
N ASP A 40 -10.12 25.04 3.99
CA ASP A 40 -10.54 26.27 4.65
C ASP A 40 -11.44 25.97 5.87
N GLY A 41 -10.94 26.29 7.06
CA GLY A 41 -11.76 26.47 8.27
C GLY A 41 -12.21 25.20 9.02
N SER A 42 -11.84 24.00 8.56
CA SER A 42 -12.26 22.73 9.19
C SER A 42 -11.11 21.78 9.56
N CYS A 43 -9.86 22.24 9.54
CA CYS A 43 -8.70 21.42 9.93
C CYS A 43 -8.76 21.06 11.43
N PRO A 44 -8.71 19.76 11.80
CA PRO A 44 -8.55 19.35 13.19
C PRO A 44 -7.26 19.93 13.80
N ALA A 45 -7.30 20.20 15.11
CA ALA A 45 -6.13 20.72 15.81
C ALA A 45 -4.95 19.74 15.71
N GLY A 46 -3.76 20.26 15.40
CA GLY A 46 -2.54 19.45 15.28
C GLY A 46 -2.40 18.66 13.97
N MET A 47 -3.42 18.61 13.12
CA MET A 47 -3.39 17.76 11.91
C MET A 47 -3.00 18.48 10.62
N ARG A 48 -2.59 19.76 10.71
CA ARG A 48 -2.40 20.62 9.52
C ARG A 48 -1.54 19.97 8.42
N ASP A 49 -0.48 19.28 8.80
CA ASP A 49 0.49 18.69 7.87
C ASP A 49 0.19 17.21 7.53
N HIS A 50 -0.80 16.61 8.21
CA HIS A 50 -1.24 15.24 7.95
C HIS A 50 -1.98 15.16 6.61
N VAL A 51 -1.84 14.03 5.92
CA VAL A 51 -2.50 13.79 4.65
C VAL A 51 -3.97 13.48 4.91
N MET A 52 -4.87 14.35 4.44
CA MET A 52 -6.30 14.05 4.46
C MET A 52 -6.66 13.04 3.37
N HIS A 53 -6.14 13.25 2.17
CA HIS A 53 -6.35 12.37 1.03
C HIS A 53 -5.12 12.39 0.12
N GLY A 54 -4.58 11.21 -0.16
CA GLY A 54 -3.50 11.01 -1.10
C GLY A 54 -3.88 9.96 -2.12
N THR A 55 -3.37 10.10 -3.34
CA THR A 55 -3.53 9.13 -4.42
C THR A 55 -2.20 8.82 -5.07
N LEU A 56 -2.03 7.56 -5.46
CA LEU A 56 -0.95 7.09 -6.31
C LEU A 56 -1.61 6.42 -7.52
N MET A 57 -1.60 7.08 -8.69
CA MET A 57 -2.39 6.68 -9.85
C MET A 57 -1.54 6.52 -11.12
N GLY A 58 -2.00 5.73 -12.10
CA GLY A 58 -1.33 5.63 -13.40
C GLY A 58 0.03 4.89 -13.40
N GLY A 59 0.37 4.23 -12.29
CA GLY A 59 1.53 3.35 -12.16
C GLY A 59 1.20 1.87 -12.41
N GLU A 60 2.03 0.97 -11.88
CA GLU A 60 1.77 -0.49 -11.93
C GLU A 60 0.55 -0.90 -11.10
N ILE A 61 0.32 -0.20 -10.00
CA ILE A 61 -0.82 -0.36 -9.10
C ILE A 61 -1.23 1.00 -8.55
N GLU A 62 -2.49 1.07 -8.13
CA GLU A 62 -3.13 2.32 -7.75
C GLU A 62 -3.64 2.26 -6.31
N PHE A 63 -3.36 3.31 -5.55
CA PHE A 63 -3.74 3.45 -4.14
C PHE A 63 -4.46 4.75 -3.87
N MET A 64 -5.36 4.72 -2.90
CA MET A 64 -5.80 5.89 -2.17
C MET A 64 -5.40 5.73 -0.70
N ALA A 65 -5.10 6.82 -0.02
CA ALA A 65 -4.80 6.76 1.41
C ALA A 65 -5.09 8.07 2.16
N GLY A 66 -5.09 8.02 3.49
CA GLY A 66 -5.21 9.18 4.36
C GLY A 66 -4.75 8.86 5.78
N ASP A 67 -4.36 9.90 6.52
CA ASP A 67 -4.14 9.84 7.95
C ASP A 67 -5.48 9.96 8.68
N ALA A 68 -5.73 9.07 9.62
CA ALA A 68 -6.93 9.11 10.43
C ALA A 68 -6.84 10.22 11.49
N PRO A 69 -7.92 10.98 11.73
CA PRO A 69 -8.01 11.83 12.91
C PRO A 69 -7.94 11.03 14.22
N GLU A 70 -7.46 11.69 15.27
CA GLU A 70 -7.37 11.08 16.60
C GLU A 70 -8.72 10.48 17.03
N GLY A 71 -8.67 9.22 17.48
CA GLY A 71 -9.86 8.47 17.91
C GLY A 71 -10.67 7.84 16.77
N MET A 72 -10.29 8.04 15.51
CA MET A 72 -10.89 7.34 14.38
C MET A 72 -10.15 6.01 14.14
N PRO A 73 -10.85 4.87 13.95
CA PRO A 73 -10.19 3.60 13.68
C PRO A 73 -9.43 3.62 12.34
N LEU A 74 -8.22 3.08 12.32
CA LEU A 74 -7.44 2.86 11.09
C LEU A 74 -8.01 1.75 10.19
N GLY A 75 -9.11 1.12 10.61
CA GLY A 75 -9.77 0.06 9.87
C GLY A 75 -10.46 -0.92 10.80
N ALA A 76 -11.47 -1.62 10.28
CA ALA A 76 -12.13 -2.73 10.96
C ALA A 76 -11.92 -4.01 10.13
N GLY A 77 -11.00 -4.87 10.58
CA GLY A 77 -10.76 -6.19 9.99
C GLY A 77 -9.39 -6.36 9.31
N LYS A 78 -9.13 -7.59 8.85
CA LYS A 78 -7.86 -7.96 8.19
C LYS A 78 -8.02 -7.89 6.68
N ILE A 79 -7.39 -6.91 6.04
CA ILE A 79 -7.27 -6.82 4.58
C ILE A 79 -5.79 -7.03 4.25
N ASN A 80 -5.51 -7.81 3.20
CA ASN A 80 -4.16 -8.00 2.68
C ASN A 80 -4.13 -7.48 1.25
N LEU A 81 -3.03 -6.84 0.86
CA LEU A 81 -2.76 -6.46 -0.52
C LEU A 81 -2.00 -7.60 -1.21
N SER A 82 -2.55 -8.13 -2.30
CA SER A 82 -1.95 -9.26 -3.01
C SER A 82 -1.38 -8.81 -4.35
N LEU A 83 -0.07 -9.01 -4.55
CA LEU A 83 0.60 -8.87 -5.83
C LEU A 83 0.78 -10.24 -6.46
N SER A 84 0.17 -10.45 -7.64
CA SER A 84 0.21 -11.75 -8.31
C SER A 84 0.48 -11.60 -9.79
N GLY A 85 1.36 -12.43 -10.34
CA GLY A 85 1.71 -12.36 -11.76
C GLY A 85 2.75 -13.39 -12.16
N PHE A 86 3.27 -13.27 -13.38
CA PHE A 86 4.21 -14.21 -13.99
C PHE A 86 5.64 -13.66 -14.12
N ASP A 87 5.83 -12.36 -13.89
CA ASP A 87 7.16 -11.72 -13.95
C ASP A 87 7.89 -11.94 -12.62
N GLU A 88 8.65 -13.04 -12.53
CA GLU A 88 9.40 -13.39 -11.33
C GLU A 88 10.40 -12.32 -10.89
N PRO A 89 11.29 -11.79 -11.76
CA PRO A 89 12.22 -10.73 -11.37
C PRO A 89 11.52 -9.48 -10.80
N SER A 90 10.41 -9.05 -11.43
CA SER A 90 9.65 -7.88 -10.97
C SER A 90 8.99 -8.13 -9.61
N LEU A 91 8.32 -9.27 -9.44
CA LEU A 91 7.63 -9.58 -8.17
C LEU A 91 8.60 -9.87 -7.03
N ARG A 92 9.75 -10.50 -7.30
CA ARG A 92 10.78 -10.75 -6.29
C ARG A 92 11.43 -9.45 -5.80
N SER A 93 11.74 -8.53 -6.72
CA SER A 93 12.29 -7.21 -6.33
C SER A 93 11.29 -6.38 -5.52
N LYS A 94 10.00 -6.42 -5.87
CA LYS A 94 8.93 -5.80 -5.08
C LYS A 94 8.78 -6.43 -3.69
N TYR A 95 8.83 -7.75 -3.59
CA TYR A 95 8.82 -8.45 -2.29
C TYR A 95 9.99 -7.97 -1.41
N GLU A 96 11.21 -7.93 -1.96
CA GLU A 96 12.41 -7.50 -1.23
C GLU A 96 12.30 -6.04 -0.76
N ALA A 97 11.88 -5.13 -1.64
CA ALA A 97 11.73 -3.72 -1.31
C ALA A 97 10.63 -3.47 -0.27
N LEU A 98 9.42 -4.01 -0.48
CA LEU A 98 8.28 -3.78 0.40
C LEU A 98 8.46 -4.43 1.78
N SER A 99 9.18 -5.54 1.86
CA SER A 99 9.43 -6.24 3.12
C SER A 99 10.60 -5.67 3.93
N GLU A 100 11.36 -4.71 3.35
CA GLU A 100 12.47 -4.07 4.03
C GLU A 100 11.99 -3.35 5.30
N ASN A 101 12.63 -3.65 6.44
CA ASN A 101 12.24 -3.17 7.77
C ASN A 101 10.82 -3.54 8.21
N GLY A 102 10.17 -4.47 7.49
CA GLY A 102 8.90 -5.08 7.87
C GLY A 102 9.07 -6.35 8.71
N THR A 103 7.97 -7.07 8.87
CA THR A 103 7.92 -8.39 9.53
C THR A 103 7.56 -9.46 8.50
N ILE A 104 8.50 -10.36 8.21
CA ILE A 104 8.21 -11.53 7.37
C ILE A 104 7.27 -12.48 8.11
N VAL A 105 6.12 -12.78 7.51
CA VAL A 105 5.14 -13.75 8.02
C VAL A 105 5.36 -15.12 7.36
N VAL A 106 5.58 -15.13 6.05
CA VAL A 106 5.94 -16.30 5.25
C VAL A 106 7.06 -15.90 4.28
N PRO A 107 8.27 -16.48 4.38
CA PRO A 107 9.34 -16.21 3.43
C PRO A 107 8.94 -16.55 1.99
N LEU A 108 9.38 -15.75 1.02
CA LEU A 108 9.15 -16.01 -0.40
C LEU A 108 9.88 -17.28 -0.85
N ASP A 109 9.15 -18.39 -0.97
CA ASP A 109 9.70 -19.69 -1.38
C ASP A 109 8.71 -20.48 -2.23
N ARG A 110 9.20 -21.56 -2.85
CA ARG A 110 8.41 -22.51 -3.65
C ARG A 110 7.41 -23.23 -2.75
N GLN A 111 6.14 -23.18 -3.14
CA GLN A 111 5.06 -23.79 -2.40
C GLN A 111 4.61 -25.12 -3.00
N MET A 112 3.86 -25.90 -2.21
CA MET A 112 3.38 -27.22 -2.61
C MET A 112 2.47 -27.21 -3.86
N TRP A 113 1.83 -26.09 -4.18
CA TRP A 113 1.01 -25.92 -5.37
C TRP A 113 1.80 -25.48 -6.61
N GLY A 114 3.12 -25.32 -6.49
CA GLY A 114 4.00 -25.08 -7.62
C GLY A 114 4.38 -23.63 -7.85
N ASP A 115 3.75 -22.63 -7.24
CA ASP A 115 4.17 -21.23 -7.35
C ASP A 115 5.22 -20.85 -6.30
N PHE A 116 5.79 -19.64 -6.41
CA PHE A 116 6.44 -19.00 -5.26
C PHE A 116 5.43 -18.12 -4.53
N PHE A 117 5.45 -18.16 -3.20
CA PHE A 117 4.59 -17.34 -2.37
C PHE A 117 5.35 -16.83 -1.17
N GLY A 118 5.06 -15.59 -0.78
CA GLY A 118 5.52 -15.00 0.46
C GLY A 118 4.46 -14.03 1.00
N ALA A 119 4.52 -13.76 2.29
CA ALA A 119 3.66 -12.81 2.97
C ALA A 119 4.45 -12.08 4.05
N PHE A 120 4.17 -10.80 4.24
CA PHE A 120 4.85 -9.96 5.21
C PHE A 120 3.97 -8.78 5.59
N GLN A 121 4.27 -8.16 6.72
CA GLN A 121 3.77 -6.84 7.07
C GLN A 121 4.88 -5.82 6.77
N ASP A 122 4.60 -4.76 6.00
CA ASP A 122 5.61 -3.74 5.73
C ASP A 122 5.88 -2.84 6.94
N LYS A 123 6.85 -1.93 6.83
CA LYS A 123 7.20 -0.99 7.91
C LYS A 123 6.08 -0.01 8.30
N PHE A 124 5.01 0.09 7.50
CA PHE A 124 3.84 0.94 7.76
C PHE A 124 2.66 0.14 8.34
N GLY A 125 2.81 -1.17 8.53
CA GLY A 125 1.78 -2.03 9.11
C GLY A 125 0.80 -2.61 8.08
N ILE A 126 1.07 -2.48 6.78
CA ILE A 126 0.22 -3.06 5.74
C ILE A 126 0.61 -4.52 5.49
N ASP A 127 -0.38 -5.41 5.52
CA ASP A 127 -0.17 -6.83 5.23
C ASP A 127 -0.16 -7.06 3.71
N TRP A 128 0.92 -7.65 3.20
CA TRP A 128 1.15 -7.96 1.80
C TRP A 128 1.29 -9.47 1.56
N MET A 129 0.82 -9.89 0.39
CA MET A 129 1.06 -11.21 -0.18
C MET A 129 1.67 -11.04 -1.57
N VAL A 130 2.66 -11.87 -1.90
CA VAL A 130 3.26 -11.94 -3.23
C VAL A 130 3.14 -13.37 -3.74
N ASN A 131 2.54 -13.56 -4.91
CA ASN A 131 2.39 -14.85 -5.57
C ASN A 131 2.97 -14.79 -6.99
N ILE A 132 4.05 -15.53 -7.22
CA ILE A 132 4.72 -15.61 -8.51
C ILE A 132 4.31 -16.93 -9.18
N ARG A 133 3.49 -16.79 -10.22
CA ARG A 133 2.91 -17.92 -10.95
C ARG A 133 3.93 -18.59 -11.86
N THR A 134 3.95 -19.91 -11.84
CA THR A 134 4.91 -20.71 -12.64
C THR A 134 4.29 -21.42 -13.84
N SER A 135 2.96 -21.51 -13.91
CA SER A 135 2.21 -22.10 -15.03
C SER A 135 1.02 -21.23 -15.42
N GLN A 136 0.83 -21.02 -16.73
CA GLN A 136 -0.34 -20.33 -17.29
C GLN A 136 -1.55 -21.25 -17.42
#